data_AF-A0A8B8FNM0-F1
#
_entry.id   AF-A0A8B8FNM0-F1
#
_cell.length_a   1.000
_cell.length_b   1.000
_cell.length_c   1.000
_cell.angle_alpha   90.00
_cell.angle_beta   90.00
_cell.angle_gamma   90.00
#
_symmetry.space_group_name_H-M   'P 1'
#
loop_
_entity.id
_entity.type
_entity.pdbx_description
1 polymer ?
#
loop_
_entity_poly.entity_id
_entity_poly.type
_entity_poly.pdbx_seq_one_letter_code
_entity_poly.pdbx_strand_id
1 'polypeptide(L)'
;MAVSDADGLFLSIDVGEYERNSDGRALKESAFGKALFDKQLKLPKPSPLPGEEKVFLYYFVANEAFPLTNNIMKPYPRRQLTNERRIYNYRISRGRKSLECSFGMLASKFRVLETPIHCNVGRIDNIVQALCVLHNFIRIHEGTYSEPAMEQDTTNYLNEDQPNQSQRNNQRSTNNTIYLRNRLCNFFLKPGQILPWQEKYTV
;
A
#
# COMPACT_ATOMS: atom_id res chain seq x y z
N MET A 1 -4.97 0.32 -11.01
CA MET A 1 -4.14 -0.09 -9.86
C MET A 1 -2.84 0.71 -9.87
N ALA A 2 -2.27 1.05 -8.71
CA ALA A 2 -0.97 1.70 -8.64
C ALA A 2 -0.15 1.16 -7.46
N VAL A 3 1.18 1.20 -7.61
CA VAL A 3 2.15 0.82 -6.59
C VAL A 3 3.13 1.98 -6.47
N SER A 4 3.37 2.44 -5.25
CA SER A 4 4.36 3.47 -4.95
C SER A 4 5.37 3.00 -3.91
N ASP A 5 6.52 3.66 -3.85
CA ASP A 5 7.43 3.55 -2.71
C ASP A 5 7.06 4.53 -1.58
N ALA A 6 7.90 4.57 -0.55
CA ALA A 6 7.71 5.43 0.63
C ALA A 6 7.89 6.92 0.32
N ASP A 7 8.68 7.26 -0.70
CA ASP A 7 8.91 8.63 -1.15
C ASP A 7 7.81 9.10 -2.12
N GLY A 8 6.95 8.20 -2.53
CA GLY A 8 5.83 8.47 -3.40
C GLY A 8 6.21 8.56 -4.87
N LEU A 9 7.23 7.80 -5.28
CA LEU A 9 7.48 7.46 -6.67
C LEU A 9 6.59 6.29 -7.07
N PHE A 10 5.95 6.40 -8.23
CA PHE A 10 5.16 5.32 -8.80
C PHE A 10 6.08 4.24 -9.37
N LEU A 11 6.04 3.03 -8.80
CA LEU A 11 6.78 1.86 -9.28
C LEU A 11 6.05 1.17 -10.42
N SER A 12 4.72 1.19 -10.39
CA SER A 12 3.87 0.62 -11.43
C SER A 12 2.49 1.27 -11.40
N ILE A 13 1.91 1.46 -12.57
CA ILE A 13 0.54 1.92 -12.76
C ILE A 13 -0.12 1.08 -13.84
N ASP A 14 -1.37 0.71 -13.59
CA ASP A 14 -2.27 0.09 -14.57
C ASP A 14 -3.56 0.91 -14.56
N VAL A 15 -3.84 1.57 -15.70
CA VAL A 15 -4.93 2.53 -15.88
C VAL A 15 -5.96 1.92 -16.85
N GLY A 16 -7.24 2.24 -16.67
CA GLY A 16 -8.30 1.81 -17.59
C GLY A 16 -8.97 0.47 -17.28
N GLU A 17 -8.66 -0.17 -16.15
CA GLU A 17 -9.44 -1.34 -15.71
C GLU A 17 -10.84 -0.93 -15.21
N TYR A 18 -11.87 -1.54 -15.78
CA TYR A 18 -13.27 -1.27 -15.43
C TYR A 18 -13.59 -1.71 -13.98
N GLU A 19 -14.36 -0.88 -13.27
CA GLU A 19 -14.79 -1.00 -11.84
C GLU A 19 -15.56 -2.30 -11.48
N ARG A 20 -15.77 -3.22 -12.43
CA ARG A 20 -16.42 -4.52 -12.17
C ARG A 20 -15.45 -5.60 -11.69
N ASN A 21 -14.15 -5.31 -11.61
CA ASN A 21 -13.14 -6.23 -11.11
C ASN A 21 -12.86 -5.97 -9.62
N SER A 22 -12.84 -7.02 -8.81
CA SER A 22 -12.36 -6.89 -7.43
C SER A 22 -10.87 -6.55 -7.41
N ASP A 23 -10.41 -5.86 -6.36
CA ASP A 23 -9.00 -5.49 -6.18
C ASP A 23 -8.04 -6.67 -6.34
N GLY A 24 -8.44 -7.85 -5.85
CA GLY A 24 -7.66 -9.07 -6.04
C GLY A 24 -7.55 -9.54 -7.49
N ARG A 25 -8.58 -9.31 -8.32
CA ARG A 25 -8.54 -9.57 -9.76
C ARG A 25 -7.72 -8.52 -10.49
N ALA A 26 -7.89 -7.24 -10.15
CA ALA A 26 -7.09 -6.15 -10.70
C ALA A 26 -5.58 -6.43 -10.48
N LEU A 27 -5.21 -6.84 -9.26
CA LEU A 27 -3.84 -7.28 -9.00
C LEU A 27 -3.43 -8.47 -9.86
N LYS A 28 -4.26 -9.51 -9.98
CA LYS A 28 -3.88 -10.71 -10.74
C LYS A 28 -3.70 -10.42 -12.24
N GLU A 29 -4.48 -9.50 -12.80
CA GLU A 29 -4.43 -9.17 -14.23
C GLU A 29 -3.39 -8.09 -14.57
N SER A 30 -3.03 -7.25 -13.61
CA SER A 30 -2.00 -6.23 -13.74
C SER A 30 -0.64 -6.79 -14.16
N ALA A 31 0.14 -5.98 -14.90
CA ALA A 31 1.50 -6.34 -15.27
C ALA A 31 2.38 -6.54 -14.02
N PHE A 32 2.19 -5.69 -13.01
CA PHE A 32 2.89 -5.79 -11.74
C PHE A 32 2.57 -7.09 -11.00
N GLY A 33 1.29 -7.45 -10.85
CA GLY A 33 0.91 -8.63 -10.11
C GLY A 33 1.31 -9.92 -10.82
N LYS A 34 1.23 -9.98 -12.17
CA LYS A 34 1.81 -11.07 -12.97
C LYS A 34 3.30 -11.22 -12.68
N ALA A 35 4.07 -10.13 -12.78
CA ALA A 35 5.50 -10.15 -12.48
C ALA A 35 5.81 -10.54 -11.02
N LEU A 36 4.97 -10.14 -10.07
CA LEU A 36 5.13 -10.49 -8.66
C LEU A 36 4.90 -11.98 -8.41
N PHE A 37 3.81 -12.54 -8.94
CA PHE A 37 3.44 -13.94 -8.73
C PHE A 37 4.35 -14.91 -9.50
N ASP A 38 4.82 -14.51 -10.68
CA ASP A 38 5.76 -15.28 -11.50
C ASP A 38 7.22 -15.10 -11.07
N LYS A 39 7.47 -14.39 -9.96
CA LYS A 39 8.81 -14.09 -9.39
C LYS A 39 9.76 -13.41 -10.39
N GLN A 40 9.20 -12.61 -11.30
CA GLN A 40 9.94 -11.82 -12.27
C GLN A 40 10.35 -10.44 -11.71
N LEU A 41 9.66 -9.97 -10.67
CA LEU A 41 10.12 -8.81 -9.93
C LEU A 41 11.45 -9.12 -9.24
N LYS A 42 12.47 -8.31 -9.53
CA LYS A 42 13.81 -8.38 -8.91
C LYS A 42 13.77 -7.83 -7.48
N LEU A 43 12.98 -8.45 -6.62
CA LEU A 43 12.89 -8.07 -5.21
C LEU A 43 14.25 -8.30 -4.53
N PRO A 44 14.63 -7.46 -3.56
CA PRO A 44 15.83 -7.70 -2.77
C PRO A 44 15.79 -9.06 -2.07
N LYS A 45 16.97 -9.63 -1.85
CA LYS A 45 17.08 -10.88 -1.08
C LYS A 45 16.53 -10.67 0.34
N PRO A 46 15.88 -11.67 0.94
CA PRO A 46 15.37 -11.57 2.30
C PRO A 46 16.46 -11.13 3.28
N SER A 47 16.15 -10.16 4.13
CA SER A 47 17.05 -9.60 5.12
C SER A 47 16.39 -9.63 6.50
N PRO A 48 17.16 -9.67 7.59
CA PRO A 48 16.57 -9.65 8.93
C PRO A 48 15.84 -8.33 9.21
N LEU A 49 14.76 -8.40 9.98
CA LEU A 49 14.13 -7.20 10.53
C LEU A 49 15.10 -6.53 11.52
N PRO A 50 15.00 -5.21 11.75
CA PRO A 50 15.84 -4.50 12.71
C PRO A 50 15.86 -5.19 14.09
N GLY A 51 17.04 -5.59 14.56
CA GLY A 51 17.19 -6.29 15.84
C GLY A 51 16.76 -7.76 15.86
N GLU A 52 16.56 -8.39 14.70
CA GLU A 52 16.38 -9.84 14.57
C GLU A 52 17.51 -10.48 13.78
N GLU A 53 17.78 -11.76 14.02
CA GLU A 53 18.71 -12.56 13.20
C GLU A 53 18.00 -13.28 12.04
N LYS A 54 16.76 -13.70 12.27
CA LYS A 54 15.99 -14.46 11.30
C LYS A 54 15.58 -13.54 10.13
N VAL A 55 15.84 -13.96 8.91
CA VAL A 55 15.45 -13.22 7.71
C VAL A 55 13.94 -13.03 7.57
N PHE A 56 13.52 -11.94 6.94
CA PHE A 56 12.15 -11.62 6.59
C PHE A 56 12.08 -11.22 5.10
N LEU A 57 10.97 -11.52 4.44
CA LEU A 57 10.78 -11.21 3.02
C LEU A 57 10.44 -9.73 2.85
N TYR A 58 10.97 -9.07 1.82
CA TYR A 58 10.43 -7.79 1.40
C TYR A 58 8.97 -7.94 0.93
N TYR A 59 8.14 -6.99 1.28
CA TYR A 59 6.70 -7.06 1.03
C TYR A 59 6.12 -5.69 0.66
N PHE A 60 5.01 -5.72 -0.07
CA PHE A 60 4.13 -4.60 -0.33
C PHE A 60 3.01 -4.56 0.71
N VAL A 61 2.52 -3.37 0.99
CA VAL A 61 1.37 -3.16 1.86
C VAL A 61 0.14 -2.89 1.00
N ALA A 62 -0.97 -3.56 1.29
CA ALA A 62 -2.19 -3.46 0.51
C ALA A 62 -3.44 -3.33 1.39
N ASN A 63 -4.55 -2.87 0.81
CA ASN A 63 -5.84 -2.78 1.49
C ASN A 63 -6.42 -4.18 1.81
N GLU A 64 -7.53 -4.24 2.55
CA GLU A 64 -8.16 -5.50 2.97
C GLU A 64 -8.66 -6.36 1.78
N ALA A 65 -9.00 -5.74 0.66
CA ALA A 65 -9.57 -6.41 -0.51
C ALA A 65 -8.54 -7.19 -1.36
N PHE A 66 -7.24 -6.88 -1.23
CA PHE A 66 -6.17 -7.66 -1.87
C PHE A 66 -5.96 -9.02 -1.20
N PRO A 67 -5.40 -10.02 -1.90
CA PRO A 67 -5.01 -11.29 -1.29
C PRO A 67 -3.81 -11.12 -0.35
N LEU A 68 -3.82 -11.81 0.78
CA LEU A 68 -2.63 -11.91 1.64
C LEU A 68 -1.69 -12.96 1.04
N THR A 69 -0.44 -12.58 0.75
CA THR A 69 0.60 -13.45 0.18
C THR A 69 1.93 -13.26 0.91
N ASN A 70 2.97 -14.03 0.55
CA ASN A 70 4.29 -13.88 1.17
C ASN A 70 4.91 -12.50 0.96
N ASN A 71 4.57 -11.82 -0.13
CA ASN A 71 5.09 -10.49 -0.49
C ASN A 71 4.00 -9.41 -0.45
N ILE A 72 2.79 -9.72 0.03
CA ILE A 72 1.70 -8.74 0.20
C ILE A 72 1.12 -8.88 1.59
N MET A 73 1.31 -7.84 2.40
CA MET A 73 0.77 -7.73 3.75
C MET A 73 -0.48 -6.86 3.74
N LYS A 74 -1.54 -7.36 4.38
CA LYS A 74 -2.82 -6.65 4.50
C LYS A 74 -3.33 -6.68 5.95
N PRO A 75 -4.24 -5.77 6.33
CA PRO A 75 -4.82 -5.73 7.67
C PRO A 75 -5.42 -7.08 8.11
N TYR A 76 -5.47 -7.32 9.41
CA TYR A 76 -6.39 -8.29 9.97
C TYR A 76 -7.84 -7.83 9.72
N PRO A 77 -8.76 -8.76 9.39
CA PRO A 77 -10.17 -8.42 9.26
C PRO A 77 -10.70 -7.73 10.52
N ARG A 78 -11.56 -6.73 10.36
CA ARG A 78 -12.07 -5.90 11.48
C ARG A 78 -12.86 -6.68 12.54
N ARG A 79 -13.31 -7.90 12.25
CA ARG A 79 -14.05 -8.74 13.20
C ARG A 79 -13.12 -9.27 14.29
N GLN A 80 -13.39 -8.90 15.55
CA GLN A 80 -12.66 -9.37 16.74
C GLN A 80 -11.15 -9.03 16.72
N LEU A 81 -10.82 -7.75 16.54
CA LEU A 81 -9.44 -7.27 16.66
C LEU A 81 -9.00 -7.19 18.13
N THR A 82 -7.94 -7.93 18.47
CA THR A 82 -7.17 -7.72 19.70
C THR A 82 -6.34 -6.43 19.59
N ASN A 83 -5.85 -5.90 20.72
CA ASN A 83 -5.06 -4.65 20.71
C ASN A 83 -3.83 -4.74 19.79
N GLU A 84 -3.14 -5.88 19.82
CA GLU A 84 -1.97 -6.18 18.99
C GLU A 84 -2.30 -6.06 17.50
N ARG A 85 -3.46 -6.60 17.10
CA ARG A 85 -3.93 -6.54 15.72
C ARG A 85 -4.38 -5.15 15.32
N ARG A 86 -4.89 -4.33 16.26
CA ARG A 86 -5.22 -2.92 16.01
C ARG A 86 -3.96 -2.11 15.76
N ILE A 87 -2.91 -2.28 16.57
CA ILE A 87 -1.59 -1.65 16.37
C ILE A 87 -1.01 -2.04 15.01
N TYR A 88 -1.06 -3.33 14.65
CA TYR A 88 -0.63 -3.78 13.33
C TYR A 88 -1.44 -3.13 12.19
N ASN A 89 -2.77 -3.16 12.28
CA ASN A 89 -3.65 -2.56 11.27
C ASN A 89 -3.39 -1.06 11.12
N TYR A 90 -3.15 -0.36 12.22
CA TYR A 90 -2.82 1.06 12.25
C TYR A 90 -1.52 1.35 11.49
N ARG A 91 -0.46 0.59 11.78
CA ARG A 91 0.83 0.70 11.07
C ARG A 91 0.71 0.39 9.59
N ILE A 92 -0.06 -0.64 9.23
CA ILE A 92 -0.37 -0.97 7.83
C ILE A 92 -1.13 0.18 7.16
N SER A 93 -2.10 0.79 7.85
CA SER A 93 -2.84 1.94 7.33
C SER A 93 -1.92 3.14 7.08
N ARG A 94 -1.04 3.44 8.04
CA ARG A 94 -0.01 4.49 7.89
C ARG A 94 0.92 4.22 6.70
N GLY A 95 1.32 2.97 6.47
CA GLY A 95 2.11 2.60 5.29
C GLY A 95 1.36 2.80 3.97
N ARG A 96 0.05 2.53 3.94
CA ARG A 96 -0.77 2.78 2.73
C ARG A 96 -0.93 4.26 2.40
N LYS A 97 -0.86 5.16 3.41
CA LYS A 97 -0.93 6.61 3.18
C LYS A 97 0.12 7.09 2.18
N SER A 98 1.27 6.41 2.04
CA SER A 98 2.28 6.76 1.02
C SER A 98 1.70 6.79 -0.40
N LEU A 99 0.79 5.88 -0.74
CA LEU A 99 0.15 5.86 -2.07
C LEU A 99 -0.85 7.01 -2.22
N GLU A 100 -1.66 7.28 -1.20
CA GLU A 100 -2.59 8.42 -1.18
C GLU A 100 -1.83 9.75 -1.29
N CYS A 101 -0.75 9.92 -0.52
CA CYS A 101 0.14 11.07 -0.61
C CYS A 101 0.76 11.19 -2.01
N SER A 102 1.14 10.07 -2.65
CA SER A 102 1.66 10.08 -4.02
C SER A 102 0.68 10.70 -5.00
N PHE A 103 -0.59 10.29 -4.92
CA PHE A 103 -1.66 10.87 -5.74
C PHE A 103 -1.99 12.31 -5.36
N GLY A 104 -1.96 12.66 -4.07
CA GLY A 104 -2.14 14.04 -3.60
C GLY A 104 -1.07 14.99 -4.14
N MET A 105 0.20 14.57 -4.11
CA MET A 105 1.31 15.32 -4.68
C MET A 105 1.19 15.45 -6.21
N LEU A 106 0.81 14.36 -6.89
CA LEU A 106 0.53 14.36 -8.33
C LEU A 106 -0.56 15.39 -8.67
N ALA A 107 -1.71 15.33 -7.99
CA ALA A 107 -2.82 16.24 -8.22
C ALA A 107 -2.46 17.71 -7.94
N SER A 108 -1.77 17.97 -6.82
CA SER A 108 -1.33 19.32 -6.44
C SER A 108 -0.34 19.93 -7.43
N LYS A 109 0.56 19.11 -8.02
CA LYS A 109 1.52 19.59 -9.02
C LYS A 109 0.86 19.83 -10.38
N PHE A 110 -0.09 18.97 -10.77
CA PHE A 110 -0.71 18.99 -12.09
C PHE A 110 -2.18 19.39 -12.02
N ARG A 111 -2.43 20.70 -12.12
CA ARG A 111 -3.78 21.33 -12.10
C ARG A 111 -4.79 20.72 -13.07
N VAL A 112 -4.35 20.01 -14.12
CA VAL A 112 -5.23 19.27 -15.03
C VAL A 112 -6.06 18.20 -14.30
N LEU A 113 -5.57 17.69 -13.16
CA LEU A 113 -6.26 16.72 -12.32
C LEU A 113 -7.25 17.37 -11.33
N GLU A 114 -7.21 18.69 -11.16
CA GLU A 114 -8.08 19.42 -10.23
C GLU A 114 -9.43 19.82 -10.87
N THR A 115 -9.58 19.63 -12.18
CA THR A 115 -10.81 19.95 -12.92
C THR A 115 -11.25 18.78 -13.80
N PRO A 116 -12.55 18.69 -14.15
CA PRO A 116 -13.04 17.66 -15.07
C PRO A 116 -12.28 17.68 -16.41
N ILE A 117 -11.70 16.55 -16.78
CA ILE A 117 -10.93 16.42 -18.02
C ILE A 117 -11.88 16.15 -19.19
N HIS A 118 -12.08 17.14 -20.04
CA HIS A 118 -12.95 17.03 -21.22
C HIS A 118 -12.27 16.30 -22.40
N CYS A 119 -12.06 14.99 -22.28
CA CYS A 119 -11.57 14.16 -23.38
C CYS A 119 -12.08 12.72 -23.31
N ASN A 120 -11.79 11.91 -24.32
CA ASN A 120 -12.20 10.50 -24.35
C ASN A 120 -11.36 9.66 -23.37
N VAL A 121 -11.95 8.57 -22.87
CA VAL A 121 -11.35 7.72 -21.82
C VAL A 121 -9.93 7.25 -22.19
N GLY A 122 -9.72 6.78 -23.43
CA GLY A 122 -8.38 6.34 -23.85
C GLY A 122 -7.32 7.45 -23.85
N ARG A 123 -7.70 8.71 -24.04
CA ARG A 123 -6.76 9.84 -23.89
C ARG A 123 -6.54 10.18 -22.42
N ILE A 124 -7.54 9.99 -21.55
CA ILE A 124 -7.38 10.14 -20.10
C ILE A 124 -6.34 9.13 -19.59
N ASP A 125 -6.39 7.88 -20.03
CA ASP A 125 -5.43 6.85 -19.62
C ASP A 125 -3.98 7.27 -19.95
N ASN A 126 -3.76 7.78 -21.17
CA ASN A 126 -2.46 8.29 -21.60
C ASN A 126 -2.01 9.52 -20.79
N ILE A 127 -2.95 10.43 -20.46
CA ILE A 127 -2.66 11.60 -19.62
C ILE A 127 -2.21 11.13 -18.24
N VAL A 128 -2.96 10.25 -17.58
CA VAL A 128 -2.61 9.74 -16.25
C VAL A 128 -1.24 9.05 -16.27
N GLN A 129 -0.98 8.21 -17.27
CA GLN A 129 0.32 7.56 -17.41
C GLN A 129 1.47 8.56 -17.59
N ALA A 130 1.30 9.56 -18.47
CA ALA A 130 2.30 10.59 -18.69
C ALA A 130 2.55 11.43 -17.42
N LEU A 131 1.49 11.76 -16.67
CA LEU A 131 1.61 12.51 -15.43
C LEU A 131 2.36 11.73 -14.35
N CYS A 132 2.11 10.43 -14.18
CA CYS A 132 2.87 9.61 -13.23
C CYS A 132 4.37 9.52 -13.59
N VAL A 133 4.69 9.40 -14.88
CA VAL A 133 6.10 9.42 -15.34
C VAL A 133 6.75 10.78 -15.07
N LEU A 134 6.05 11.88 -15.39
CA LEU A 134 6.56 13.23 -15.18
C LEU A 134 6.69 13.56 -13.68
N HIS A 135 5.75 13.10 -12.86
CA HIS A 135 5.85 13.18 -11.41
C HIS A 135 7.11 12.51 -10.89
N ASN A 136 7.37 11.26 -11.30
CA ASN A 136 8.59 10.57 -10.90
C ASN A 136 9.85 11.34 -11.33
N PHE A 137 9.88 11.83 -12.58
CA PHE A 137 11.01 12.62 -13.08
C PHE A 137 11.26 13.86 -12.21
N ILE A 138 10.22 14.66 -11.95
CA ILE A 138 10.33 15.86 -11.11
C ILE A 138 10.74 15.48 -9.68
N ARG A 139 10.15 14.45 -9.08
CA ARG A 139 10.48 14.03 -7.71
C ARG A 139 11.92 13.55 -7.58
N ILE A 140 12.45 12.85 -8.57
CA ILE A 140 13.85 12.38 -8.57
C ILE A 140 14.83 13.56 -8.69
N HIS A 141 14.52 14.57 -9.50
CA HIS A 141 15.44 15.67 -9.80
C HIS A 141 15.30 16.90 -8.89
N GLU A 142 14.09 17.21 -8.45
CA GLU A 142 13.75 18.44 -7.73
C GLU A 142 13.07 18.17 -6.37
N GLY A 143 12.68 16.92 -6.11
CA GLY A 143 11.92 16.55 -4.93
C GLY A 143 12.81 16.43 -3.68
N THR A 144 12.24 16.79 -2.53
CA THR A 144 12.75 16.35 -1.24
C THR A 144 12.24 14.94 -0.94
N TYR A 145 13.14 14.08 -0.47
CA TYR A 145 12.80 12.74 -0.02
C TYR A 145 12.18 12.79 1.37
N SER A 146 11.35 11.79 1.68
CA SER A 146 10.66 11.74 2.96
C SER A 146 11.66 11.42 4.06
N GLU A 147 11.83 12.34 5.01
CA GLU A 147 12.53 12.01 6.25
C GLU A 147 11.56 11.31 7.22
N PRO A 148 12.02 10.34 8.03
CA PRO A 148 11.22 9.72 9.07
C PRO A 148 10.80 10.75 10.15
N ALA A 149 9.74 11.50 9.90
CA ALA A 149 9.24 12.48 10.86
C ALA A 149 8.43 11.80 11.97
N MET A 150 8.73 12.14 13.22
CA MET A 150 7.92 11.75 14.40
C MET A 150 6.65 12.61 14.50
N GLU A 151 5.85 12.70 13.44
CA GLU A 151 4.66 13.55 13.47
C GLU A 151 3.55 12.98 14.36
N GLN A 152 2.98 13.87 15.19
CA GLN A 152 1.73 13.67 15.90
C GLN A 152 0.57 13.80 14.89
N ASP A 153 0.16 12.68 14.30
CA ASP A 153 -1.01 12.66 13.42
C ASP A 153 -2.26 13.10 14.22
N THR A 154 -2.79 14.29 13.93
CA THR A 154 -4.13 14.78 14.32
C THR A 154 -5.19 14.45 13.26
N THR A 155 -4.82 13.70 12.22
CA THR A 155 -5.78 13.25 11.21
C THR A 155 -6.72 12.21 11.83
N ASN A 156 -7.97 12.64 12.08
CA ASN A 156 -9.08 11.77 12.39
C ASN A 156 -9.12 10.64 11.35
N TYR A 157 -8.98 9.40 11.81
CA TYR A 157 -9.25 8.22 10.99
C TYR A 157 -10.77 8.18 10.75
N LEU A 158 -11.22 8.97 9.79
CA LEU A 158 -12.55 8.77 9.22
C LEU A 158 -12.55 7.35 8.66
N ASN A 159 -13.53 6.58 9.12
CA ASN A 159 -13.85 5.25 8.64
C ASN A 159 -14.28 5.31 7.15
N GLU A 160 -13.36 5.59 6.23
CA GLU A 160 -13.63 5.64 4.79
C GLU A 160 -13.27 4.35 4.04
N ASP A 161 -13.17 3.23 4.75
CA ASP A 161 -13.48 1.94 4.10
C ASP A 161 -14.88 1.55 4.57
N GLN A 162 -15.92 2.11 3.93
CA GLN A 162 -17.25 1.53 4.00
C GLN A 162 -17.15 0.06 3.58
N PRO A 163 -17.94 -0.86 4.19
CA PRO A 163 -17.97 -2.24 3.77
C PRO A 163 -18.62 -2.32 2.39
N ASN A 164 -17.86 -2.05 1.33
CA ASN A 164 -18.21 -2.53 0.01
C ASN A 164 -18.30 -4.05 0.16
N GLN A 165 -19.49 -4.59 -0.07
CA GLN A 165 -19.73 -6.03 -0.21
C GLN A 165 -19.04 -6.56 -1.47
N SER A 166 -17.74 -6.31 -1.61
CA SER A 166 -16.91 -6.95 -2.60
C SER A 166 -16.88 -8.44 -2.25
N GLN A 167 -17.31 -9.26 -3.20
CA GLN A 167 -17.29 -10.71 -3.09
C GLN A 167 -15.92 -11.15 -2.56
N ARG A 168 -15.93 -11.71 -1.35
CA ARG A 168 -14.73 -12.18 -0.67
C ARG A 168 -14.05 -13.22 -1.54
N ASN A 169 -12.97 -12.83 -2.21
CA ASN A 169 -12.04 -13.78 -2.80
C ASN A 169 -11.30 -14.49 -1.65
N ASN A 170 -11.91 -15.56 -1.15
CA ASN A 170 -11.31 -16.51 -0.20
C ASN A 170 -10.24 -17.34 -0.92
N GLN A 171 -9.19 -16.70 -1.43
CA GLN A 171 -7.95 -17.43 -1.67
C GLN A 171 -7.37 -17.80 -0.31
N ARG A 172 -7.30 -19.10 -0.02
CA ARG A 172 -6.77 -19.63 1.24
C ARG A 172 -5.30 -19.21 1.35
N SER A 173 -5.01 -18.24 2.21
CA SER A 173 -3.63 -17.89 2.54
C SER A 173 -2.89 -19.12 3.06
N THR A 174 -1.67 -19.33 2.58
CA THR A 174 -0.86 -20.45 3.08
C THR A 174 -0.54 -20.26 4.56
N ASN A 175 -0.28 -21.36 5.28
CA ASN A 175 0.14 -21.30 6.69
C ASN A 175 1.39 -20.41 6.86
N ASN A 176 2.31 -20.43 5.88
CA ASN A 176 3.49 -19.58 5.88
C ASN A 176 3.14 -18.09 5.79
N THR A 177 2.19 -17.73 4.93
CA THR A 177 1.74 -16.35 4.77
C THR A 177 1.11 -15.80 6.05
N ILE A 178 0.26 -16.61 6.71
CA ILE A 178 -0.34 -16.24 8.01
C ILE A 178 0.75 -16.09 9.07
N TYR A 179 1.73 -17.00 9.08
CA TYR A 179 2.88 -16.93 9.98
C TYR A 179 3.69 -15.63 9.79
N LEU A 180 3.99 -15.23 8.55
CA LEU A 180 4.74 -14.00 8.27
C LEU A 180 4.01 -12.76 8.78
N ARG A 181 2.69 -12.66 8.54
CA ARG A 181 1.88 -11.55 9.06
C ARG A 181 1.88 -11.52 10.58
N ASN A 182 1.66 -12.67 11.23
CA ASN A 182 1.65 -12.77 12.69
C ASN A 182 3.03 -12.42 13.28
N ARG A 183 4.11 -12.85 12.63
CA ARG A 183 5.48 -12.49 13.02
C ARG A 183 5.71 -10.98 12.94
N LEU A 184 5.28 -10.34 11.85
CA LEU A 184 5.38 -8.87 11.70
C LEU A 184 4.53 -8.13 12.75
N CYS A 185 3.33 -8.63 13.05
CA CYS A 185 2.47 -8.11 14.11
C CYS A 185 3.17 -8.16 15.47
N ASN A 186 3.80 -9.27 15.82
CA ASN A 186 4.55 -9.41 17.07
C ASN A 186 5.82 -8.55 17.08
N PHE A 187 6.48 -8.40 15.94
CA PHE A 187 7.66 -7.56 15.79
C PHE A 187 7.38 -6.11 16.17
N PHE A 188 6.24 -5.55 15.75
CA PHE A 188 5.84 -4.17 16.09
C PHE A 188 5.63 -3.92 17.59
N LEU A 189 5.49 -4.97 18.39
CA LEU A 189 5.30 -4.89 19.84
C LEU A 189 6.59 -5.09 20.62
N LYS A 190 7.71 -5.44 19.96
CA LYS A 190 8.98 -5.65 20.64
C LYS A 190 9.52 -4.34 21.23
N PRO A 191 10.17 -4.40 22.42
CA PRO A 191 10.90 -3.27 22.96
C PRO A 191 11.88 -2.70 21.91
N GLY A 192 11.91 -1.37 21.74
CA GLY A 192 12.71 -0.69 20.72
C GLY A 192 12.08 -0.59 19.33
N GLN A 193 11.00 -1.35 19.06
CA GLN A 193 10.21 -1.22 17.82
C GLN A 193 8.90 -0.45 18.03
N ILE A 194 8.51 -0.23 19.29
CA ILE A 194 7.33 0.55 19.69
C ILE A 194 7.48 2.00 19.21
N LEU A 195 6.45 2.51 18.55
CA LEU A 195 6.40 3.90 18.08
C LEU A 195 5.41 4.71 18.92
N PRO A 196 5.70 5.98 19.28
CA PRO A 196 4.85 6.78 20.18
C PRO A 196 3.41 6.99 19.70
N TRP A 197 3.16 6.82 18.41
CA TRP A 197 1.85 7.02 17.79
C TRP A 197 1.05 5.73 17.58
N GLN A 198 1.61 4.56 17.86
CA GLN A 198 1.04 3.28 17.40
C GLN A 198 -0.26 2.86 18.13
N GLU A 199 -0.55 3.51 19.25
CA GLU A 199 -1.76 3.30 20.04
C GLU A 199 -2.81 4.41 19.83
N LYS A 200 -2.51 5.41 18.99
CA LYS A 200 -3.41 6.55 18.72
C LYS A 200 -4.46 6.24 17.66
N TYR A 201 -4.82 4.97 17.48
CA TYR A 201 -5.90 4.60 16.57
C TYR A 201 -7.25 4.95 17.22
N THR A 202 -8.15 5.58 16.47
CA THR A 202 -9.51 5.84 16.98
C THR A 202 -10.28 4.52 17.01
N VAL A 203 -11.02 4.29 18.10
CA VAL A 203 -11.94 3.15 18.28
C VAL A 203 -13.23 3.40 17.52
#